data_AF-A0A3E3EAE7-F1
#
_entry.id   AF-A0A3E3EAE7-F1
#
_cell.length_a   1.000
_cell.length_b   1.000
_cell.length_c   1.000
_cell.angle_alpha   90.00
_cell.angle_beta   90.00
_cell.angle_gamma   90.00
#
_symmetry.space_group_name_H-M   'P 1'
#
loop_
_entity.id
_entity.type
_entity.pdbx_description
1 polymer ?
#
loop_
_entity_poly.entity_id
_entity_poly.type
_entity_poly.pdbx_seq_one_letter_code
_entity_poly.pdbx_strand_id
1 'polypeptide(L)'
;MITKLEHNFTKNTKIYFEHNVEINENSYLIIFGHHINGGFIAIPDWNICCEASANSDSSYYNRMKLIDAGMDEITAKEISEYINLWIEVNSQNGGD
;
A
#
# COMPACT_ATOMS: atom_id res chain seq x y z
N MET A 1 16.27 16.59 28.73
CA MET A 1 15.20 16.31 27.75
C MET A 1 14.57 14.99 28.18
N ILE A 2 13.33 14.99 28.66
CA ILE A 2 12.64 13.75 29.03
C ILE A 2 12.01 13.21 27.75
N THR A 3 12.62 12.18 27.17
CA THR A 3 11.99 11.41 26.09
C THR A 3 10.85 10.62 26.73
N LYS A 4 9.60 11.02 26.49
CA LYS A 4 8.48 10.11 26.74
C LYS A 4 8.65 8.94 25.78
N LEU A 5 9.00 7.76 26.31
CA LEU A 5 8.96 6.53 25.54
C LEU A 5 7.49 6.29 25.15
N GLU A 6 7.21 6.31 23.85
CA GLU A 6 5.91 5.88 23.33
C GLU A 6 5.84 4.36 23.51
N HIS A 7 4.87 3.90 24.29
CA HIS A 7 4.66 2.48 24.57
C HIS A 7 3.62 1.86 23.64
N ASN A 8 2.91 2.67 22.86
CA ASN A 8 2.04 2.19 21.80
C ASN A 8 2.80 2.16 20.47
N PHE A 9 3.41 1.00 20.19
CA PHE A 9 4.19 0.77 18.97
C PHE A 9 3.33 0.74 17.70
N THR A 10 2.00 0.63 17.81
CA THR A 10 1.09 0.52 16.65
C THR A 10 0.28 1.79 16.38
N LYS A 11 0.47 2.85 17.18
CA LYS A 11 -0.33 4.08 17.14
C LYS A 11 -0.50 4.68 15.74
N ASN A 12 0.52 4.59 14.89
CA ASN A 12 0.52 5.15 13.54
C ASN A 12 0.48 4.08 12.45
N THR A 13 0.31 2.81 12.80
CA THR A 13 0.34 1.69 11.86
C THR A 13 -1.02 1.03 11.74
N LYS A 14 -1.52 0.86 10.52
CA LYS A 14 -2.75 0.12 10.23
C LYS A 14 -2.54 -0.71 8.97
N ILE A 15 -3.00 -1.96 8.99
CA ILE A 15 -3.16 -2.76 7.76
C ILE A 15 -4.54 -2.49 7.22
N TYR A 16 -4.63 -2.14 5.94
CA TYR A 16 -5.88 -1.91 5.25
C TYR A 16 -6.42 -3.20 4.64
N PHE A 17 -5.56 -3.96 3.95
CA PHE A 17 -5.86 -5.30 3.49
C PHE A 17 -4.59 -6.12 3.23
N GLU A 18 -4.79 -7.44 3.17
CA GLU A 18 -3.82 -8.42 2.69
C GLU A 18 -4.55 -9.34 1.71
N HIS A 19 -4.28 -9.23 0.41
CA HIS A 19 -4.97 -9.99 -0.64
C HIS A 19 -3.97 -10.62 -1.61
N ASN A 20 -4.29 -11.82 -2.10
CA ASN A 20 -3.63 -12.36 -3.28
C ASN A 20 -4.33 -11.83 -4.53
N VAL A 21 -3.55 -11.23 -5.43
CA VAL A 21 -4.03 -10.72 -6.72
C VAL A 21 -3.30 -11.46 -7.84
N GLU A 22 -4.07 -12.00 -8.78
CA GLU A 22 -3.55 -12.72 -9.94
C GLU A 22 -3.35 -11.75 -11.11
N ILE A 23 -2.12 -11.67 -11.63
CA ILE A 23 -1.73 -10.80 -12.76
C ILE A 23 -0.79 -11.59 -13.66
N ASN A 24 -1.13 -11.73 -14.94
CA ASN A 24 -0.30 -12.40 -15.96
C ASN A 24 0.28 -13.76 -15.49
N GLU A 25 -0.58 -14.67 -15.03
CA GLU A 25 -0.24 -16.03 -14.54
C GLU A 25 0.54 -16.09 -13.22
N ASN A 26 0.90 -14.95 -12.64
CA ASN A 26 1.55 -14.87 -11.34
C ASN A 26 0.55 -14.47 -10.24
N SER A 27 0.81 -14.91 -9.01
CA SER A 27 0.11 -14.44 -7.81
C SER A 27 0.98 -13.48 -7.03
N TYR A 28 0.39 -12.39 -6.56
CA TYR A 28 1.06 -11.36 -5.76
C TYR A 28 0.32 -11.22 -4.43
N LEU A 29 0.98 -11.59 -3.33
CA LEU A 29 0.50 -11.28 -1.98
C LEU A 29 0.72 -9.79 -1.71
N ILE A 30 -0.34 -8.99 -1.80
CA ILE A 30 -0.29 -7.54 -1.61
C ILE A 30 -0.77 -7.21 -0.20
N ILE A 31 0.08 -6.54 0.56
CA ILE A 31 -0.25 -5.92 1.84
C ILE A 31 -0.25 -4.42 1.64
N PHE A 32 -1.41 -3.79 1.78
CA PHE A 32 -1.56 -2.34 1.77
C PHE A 32 -1.88 -1.85 3.17
N GLY A 33 -1.19 -0.80 3.61
CA GLY A 33 -1.38 -0.25 4.94
C GLY A 33 -0.90 1.19 5.05
N HIS A 34 -0.79 1.66 6.29
CA HIS A 34 -0.34 3.00 6.64
C HIS A 34 0.69 2.94 7.78
N HIS A 35 1.66 3.85 7.74
CA HIS A 35 2.62 4.13 8.81
C HIS A 35 2.85 5.66 8.92
N ILE A 36 3.82 6.09 9.73
CA ILE A 36 4.04 7.51 10.06
C ILE A 36 4.29 8.46 8.88
N ASN A 37 4.68 7.93 7.70
CA ASN A 37 4.96 8.74 6.50
C ASN A 37 3.85 8.66 5.44
N GLY A 38 2.76 7.94 5.69
CA GLY A 38 1.70 7.69 4.71
C GLY A 38 1.42 6.21 4.49
N GLY A 39 0.97 5.88 3.28
CA GLY A 39 0.66 4.50 2.90
C GLY A 39 1.92 3.70 2.62
N PHE A 40 1.81 2.37 2.64
CA PHE A 40 2.84 1.48 2.11
C PHE A 40 2.22 0.32 1.34
N ILE A 41 3.00 -0.22 0.42
CA ILE A 41 2.70 -1.45 -0.32
C ILE A 41 3.85 -2.41 -0.08
N ALA A 42 3.53 -3.62 0.38
CA ALA A 42 4.49 -4.72 0.46
C ALA A 42 3.99 -5.90 -0.37
N ILE A 43 4.90 -6.51 -1.12
CA ILE A 43 4.69 -7.72 -1.91
C ILE A 43 5.79 -8.71 -1.51
N PRO A 44 5.61 -9.44 -0.40
CA PRO A 44 6.69 -10.21 0.22
C PRO A 44 7.29 -11.27 -0.69
N ASP A 45 6.45 -12.00 -1.43
CA ASP A 45 6.88 -13.11 -2.30
C ASP A 45 7.80 -12.65 -3.45
N TRP A 46 7.74 -11.36 -3.77
CA TRP A 46 8.53 -10.71 -4.82
C TRP A 46 9.63 -9.82 -4.26
N ASN A 47 9.80 -9.76 -2.93
CA ASN A 47 10.76 -8.90 -2.23
C ASN A 47 10.64 -7.41 -2.63
N ILE A 48 9.41 -6.94 -2.83
CA ILE A 48 9.11 -5.56 -3.20
C ILE A 48 8.39 -4.86 -2.05
N CYS A 49 8.82 -3.64 -1.73
CA CYS A 49 8.15 -2.77 -0.77
C CYS A 49 8.40 -1.30 -1.13
N CYS A 50 7.39 -0.45 -1.00
CA CYS A 50 7.51 0.98 -1.25
C CYS A 50 6.51 1.82 -0.45
N GLU A 51 6.84 3.10 -0.29
CA GLU A 51 5.90 4.14 0.15
C GLU A 51 4.75 4.26 -0.86
N ALA A 52 3.56 4.63 -0.38
CA ALA A 52 2.35 4.77 -1.17
C ALA A 52 1.48 5.92 -0.65
N SER A 53 0.54 6.34 -1.49
CA SER A 53 -0.52 7.27 -1.11
C SER A 53 -1.80 6.49 -0.81
N ALA A 54 -2.53 6.97 0.20
CA ALA A 54 -3.83 6.46 0.61
C ALA A 54 -5.00 7.33 0.13
N ASN A 55 -4.75 8.27 -0.79
CA ASN A 55 -5.78 9.15 -1.37
C ASN A 55 -6.34 8.58 -2.69
N SER A 56 -7.60 8.90 -3.01
CA SER A 56 -8.39 8.30 -4.10
C SER A 56 -7.98 8.66 -5.54
N ASP A 57 -6.84 9.32 -5.74
CA ASP A 57 -6.36 9.74 -7.08
C ASP A 57 -4.85 9.48 -7.24
N SER A 58 -4.38 8.42 -6.58
CA SER A 58 -2.93 8.18 -6.42
C SER A 58 -2.40 6.96 -7.15
N SER A 59 -3.20 6.37 -8.05
CA SER A 59 -2.80 5.24 -8.89
C SER A 59 -1.50 5.51 -9.67
N TYR A 60 -1.32 6.71 -10.24
CA TYR A 60 -0.07 7.06 -10.93
C TYR A 60 1.14 7.14 -9.97
N TYR A 61 0.96 7.76 -8.81
CA TYR A 61 2.05 7.87 -7.82
C TYR A 61 2.46 6.50 -7.29
N ASN A 62 1.48 5.66 -6.91
CA ASN A 62 1.72 4.30 -6.41
C ASN A 62 2.39 3.43 -7.48
N ARG A 63 2.00 3.60 -8.74
CA ARG A 63 2.62 2.90 -9.87
C ARG A 63 4.09 3.26 -10.01
N MET A 64 4.43 4.54 -9.96
CA MET A 64 5.83 4.99 -10.04
C MET A 64 6.65 4.44 -8.87
N LYS A 65 6.08 4.41 -7.65
CA LYS A 65 6.75 3.84 -6.48
C LYS A 65 7.03 2.35 -6.58
N LEU A 66 6.11 1.58 -7.15
CA LEU A 66 6.32 0.16 -7.44
C LEU A 66 7.39 -0.08 -8.50
N ILE A 67 7.40 0.74 -9.57
CA ILE A 67 8.43 0.67 -10.61
C ILE A 67 9.81 0.99 -10.03
N ASP A 68 9.92 2.04 -9.20
CA ASP A 68 11.16 2.42 -8.52
C ASP A 68 11.65 1.31 -7.56
N ALA A 69 10.73 0.50 -7.02
CA ALA A 69 11.03 -0.64 -6.17
C ALA A 69 11.37 -1.93 -6.95
N GLY A 70 11.33 -1.90 -8.28
CA GLY A 70 11.72 -3.01 -9.16
C GLY A 70 10.56 -3.80 -9.77
N MET A 71 9.32 -3.35 -9.64
CA MET A 71 8.17 -3.96 -10.32
C MET A 71 8.14 -3.56 -11.80
N ASP A 72 7.70 -4.46 -12.69
CA ASP A 72 7.48 -4.11 -14.09
C ASP A 72 6.29 -3.16 -14.27
N GLU A 73 6.28 -2.43 -15.38
CA GLU A 73 5.32 -1.35 -15.63
C GLU A 73 3.85 -1.82 -15.69
N ILE A 74 3.61 -3.04 -16.19
CA ILE A 74 2.26 -3.60 -16.36
C ILE A 74 1.74 -4.03 -14.99
N THR A 75 2.50 -4.85 -14.27
CA THR A 75 2.12 -5.32 -12.93
C THR A 75 1.98 -4.16 -11.95
N ALA A 76 2.91 -3.19 -11.98
CA ALA A 76 2.82 -1.99 -11.15
C ALA A 76 1.54 -1.19 -11.39
N LYS A 77 1.10 -1.10 -12.65
CA LYS A 77 -0.15 -0.42 -13.01
C LYS A 77 -1.35 -1.16 -12.42
N GLU A 78 -1.46 -2.47 -12.65
CA GLU A 78 -2.62 -3.26 -12.19
C GLU A 78 -2.73 -3.29 -10.67
N ILE A 79 -1.61 -3.44 -9.95
CA ILE A 79 -1.58 -3.35 -8.48
C ILE A 79 -2.03 -1.98 -7.99
N SER A 80 -1.58 -0.91 -8.66
CA SER A 80 -1.93 0.46 -8.26
C SER A 80 -3.39 0.77 -8.51
N GLU A 81 -3.97 0.29 -9.61
CA GLU A 81 -5.40 0.40 -9.91
C GLU A 81 -6.24 -0.40 -8.90
N TYR A 82 -5.79 -1.59 -8.52
CA TYR A 82 -6.44 -2.40 -7.49
C TYR A 82 -6.48 -1.70 -6.12
N ILE A 83 -5.37 -1.09 -5.71
CA ILE A 83 -5.30 -0.29 -4.47
C ILE A 83 -6.20 0.95 -4.57
N ASN A 84 -6.21 1.66 -5.71
CA ASN A 84 -7.07 2.83 -5.88
C ASN A 84 -8.55 2.47 -5.78
N LEU A 85 -8.95 1.33 -6.35
CA LEU A 85 -10.30 0.80 -6.20
C LEU A 85 -10.66 0.52 -4.73
N TRP A 86 -9.75 -0.10 -3.97
CA TRP A 86 -9.96 -0.29 -2.53
C TRP A 86 -10.13 1.05 -1.81
N ILE A 87 -9.30 2.05 -2.13
CA ILE A 87 -9.38 3.39 -1.53
C ILE A 87 -10.72 4.04 -1.87
N GLU A 88 -11.17 4.02 -3.13
CA GLU A 88 -12.46 4.61 -3.55
C GLU A 88 -13.64 3.98 -2.81
N VAL A 89 -13.68 2.64 -2.73
CA VAL A 89 -14.74 1.90 -2.06
C VAL A 89 -14.78 2.18 -0.55
N ASN A 90 -13.61 2.29 0.10
CA ASN A 90 -13.54 2.45 1.55
C ASN A 90 -13.50 3.91 2.03
N SER A 91 -13.13 4.87 1.17
CA SER A 91 -13.14 6.30 1.49
C SER A 91 -14.55 6.90 1.44
N GLN A 92 -15.44 6.35 0.59
CA GLN A 92 -16.85 6.78 0.53
C GLN A 92 -17.69 6.26 1.71
N ASN A 93 -17.21 5.25 2.43
CA ASN A 93 -17.84 4.71 3.63
C ASN A 93 -17.38 5.39 4.92
N GLY A 94 -16.89 6.63 4.82
CA GLY A 94 -16.19 7.35 5.89
C GLY A 94 -16.80 7.17 7.28
N GLY A 95 -15.99 6.68 8.21
CA GLY A 95 -16.32 6.69 9.62
C GLY A 95 -15.60 5.61 10.44
N ASP A 96 -14.27 5.74 10.58
CA ASP A 96 -13.61 5.44 11.86
C ASP A 96 -13.09 6.77 12.43
#